data_AF-A0A9Q4EV82-F1
#
_entry.id   AF-A0A9Q4EV82-F1
#
_cell.length_a   1.000
_cell.length_b   1.000
_cell.length_c   1.000
_cell.angle_alpha   90.00
_cell.angle_beta   90.00
_cell.angle_gamma   90.00
#
_symmetry.space_group_name_H-M   'P 1'
#
loop_
_entity.id
_entity.type
_entity.pdbx_description
1 polymer ?
#
loop_
_entity_poly.entity_id
_entity_poly.type
_entity_poly.pdbx_seq_one_letter_code
_entity_poly.pdbx_strand_id
1 'polypeptide(L)'
;MNRKDIENLINSYHWMAKEVHRLQKVLYGSVIPMKNWGVAQYGLEAAMPKGSPGKSQAELRQMDMREERLFKRLKYYEERVYAVELGVEKIKGEQHKVIYDCMMEGMSYRAIGLHLGISRETVRKMKDELISQLCQDCHFERLLNLKKSVV
;
A
#
# COMPACT_ATOMS: atom_id res chain seq x y z
N MET A 1 -6.59 -13.78 -7.11
CA MET A 1 -6.48 -13.62 -5.64
C MET A 1 -7.85 -13.86 -5.04
N ASN A 2 -7.99 -14.40 -3.81
CA ASN A 2 -9.32 -14.64 -3.25
C ASN A 2 -9.93 -13.31 -2.74
N ARG A 3 -11.26 -13.16 -2.75
CA ARG A 3 -11.94 -11.94 -2.27
C ARG A 3 -11.58 -11.59 -0.83
N LYS A 4 -11.43 -12.62 0.01
CA LYS A 4 -11.00 -12.48 1.41
C LYS A 4 -9.58 -11.94 1.54
N ASP A 5 -8.69 -12.27 0.62
CA ASP A 5 -7.31 -11.80 0.65
C ASP A 5 -7.24 -10.30 0.33
N ILE A 6 -8.07 -9.82 -0.61
CA ILE A 6 -8.20 -8.39 -0.93
C ILE A 6 -8.77 -7.64 0.28
N GLU A 7 -9.84 -8.15 0.90
CA GLU A 7 -10.41 -7.56 2.11
C GLU A 7 -9.38 -7.45 3.24
N ASN A 8 -8.62 -8.53 3.48
CA ASN A 8 -7.56 -8.55 4.49
C ASN A 8 -6.43 -7.58 4.16
N LEU A 9 -6.09 -7.44 2.88
CA LEU A 9 -5.06 -6.51 2.41
C LEU A 9 -5.46 -5.05 2.70
N ILE A 10 -6.70 -4.67 2.36
CA ILE A 10 -7.24 -3.33 2.61
C ILE A 10 -7.29 -3.04 4.11
N ASN A 11 -7.87 -3.95 4.91
CA ASN A 11 -7.95 -3.79 6.36
C ASN A 11 -6.57 -3.74 7.04
N SER A 12 -5.57 -4.38 6.44
CA SER A 12 -4.20 -4.38 6.94
C SER A 12 -3.43 -3.10 6.59
N TYR A 13 -3.97 -2.25 5.73
CA TYR A 13 -3.28 -1.06 5.24
C TYR A 13 -2.79 -0.17 6.39
N HIS A 14 -3.66 0.16 7.35
CA HIS A 14 -3.35 1.05 8.47
C HIS A 14 -2.06 0.68 9.22
N TRP A 15 -1.90 -0.59 9.57
CA TRP A 15 -0.73 -1.05 10.32
C TRP A 15 0.48 -1.24 9.41
N MET A 16 0.29 -1.69 8.16
CA MET A 16 1.37 -1.82 7.18
C MET A 16 2.00 -0.45 6.89
N ALA A 17 1.18 0.59 6.70
CA ALA A 17 1.65 1.94 6.49
C ALA A 17 2.50 2.42 7.67
N LYS A 18 2.04 2.22 8.92
CA LYS A 18 2.83 2.56 10.13
C LYS A 18 4.16 1.79 10.19
N GLU A 19 4.15 0.52 9.82
CA GLU A 19 5.35 -0.32 9.82
C GLU A 19 6.35 0.10 8.74
N VAL A 20 5.89 0.49 7.55
CA VAL A 20 6.74 1.11 6.51
C VAL A 20 7.45 2.34 7.07
N HIS A 21 6.71 3.26 7.71
CA HIS A 21 7.29 4.46 8.32
C HIS A 21 8.35 4.11 9.38
N ARG A 22 8.09 3.10 10.22
CA ARG A 22 9.05 2.63 11.23
C ARG A 22 10.30 2.04 10.58
N LEU A 23 10.14 1.19 9.57
CA LEU A 23 11.24 0.52 8.88
C LEU A 23 12.11 1.51 8.08
N GLN A 24 11.50 2.50 7.41
CA GLN A 24 12.22 3.56 6.72
C GLN A 24 13.07 4.39 7.69
N LYS A 25 12.52 4.75 8.86
CA LYS A 25 13.31 5.42 9.91
C LYS A 25 14.50 4.58 10.39
N VAL A 26 14.30 3.27 10.56
CA VAL A 26 15.37 2.36 11.02
C VAL A 26 16.45 2.16 9.96
N LEU A 27 16.08 2.05 8.69
CA LEU A 27 17.01 1.74 7.58
C LEU A 27 17.67 2.97 6.96
N TYR A 28 16.96 4.09 6.90
CA TYR A 28 17.37 5.30 6.18
C TYR A 28 17.50 6.54 7.08
N GLY A 29 17.12 6.45 8.35
CA GLY A 29 17.11 7.60 9.27
C GLY A 29 16.07 8.67 8.94
N SER A 30 15.26 8.47 7.90
CA SER A 30 14.26 9.42 7.39
C SER A 30 13.05 8.68 6.82
N VAL A 31 11.94 9.39 6.66
CA VAL A 31 10.73 8.86 6.01
C VAL A 31 10.71 9.37 4.58
N ILE A 32 10.56 8.46 3.63
CA ILE A 32 10.50 8.79 2.21
C ILE A 32 9.02 8.84 1.82
N PRO A 33 8.51 9.98 1.33
CA PRO A 33 7.11 10.09 0.94
C PRO A 33 6.80 9.10 -0.20
N MET A 34 5.60 8.52 -0.17
CA MET A 34 5.19 7.47 -1.12
C MET A 34 5.29 7.89 -2.59
N LYS A 35 5.03 9.18 -2.88
CA LYS A 35 5.19 9.79 -4.20
C LYS A 35 6.61 9.63 -4.79
N ASN A 36 7.61 9.52 -3.93
CA ASN A 36 9.02 9.44 -4.33
C ASN A 36 9.54 7.99 -4.34
N TRP A 37 8.70 6.99 -4.09
CA TRP A 37 9.13 5.59 -4.14
C TRP A 37 9.42 5.17 -5.58
N GLY A 38 10.66 4.76 -5.84
CA GLY A 38 11.07 4.20 -7.14
C GLY A 38 11.20 5.22 -8.28
N VAL A 39 11.00 6.52 -8.02
CA VAL A 39 11.16 7.59 -9.03
C VAL A 39 12.59 8.14 -8.96
N ALA A 40 13.27 8.21 -10.10
CA ALA A 40 14.48 9.01 -10.24
C ALA A 40 14.09 10.49 -10.10
N GLN A 41 14.68 11.23 -9.16
CA GLN A 41 14.40 12.66 -9.05
C GLN A 41 14.86 13.36 -10.34
N TYR A 42 13.99 14.16 -10.96
CA TYR A 42 14.30 14.96 -12.14
C TYR A 42 14.18 16.46 -11.81
N GLY A 43 15.00 17.30 -12.44
CA GLY A 43 14.96 18.76 -12.31
C GLY A 43 15.96 19.36 -11.30
N LEU A 44 15.68 20.56 -10.78
CA LEU A 44 16.53 21.28 -9.82
C LEU A 44 16.78 20.49 -8.52
N GLU A 45 15.87 19.58 -8.15
CA GLU A 45 16.09 18.64 -7.03
C GLU A 45 17.21 17.62 -7.29
N ALA A 46 17.50 17.30 -8.55
CA ALA A 46 18.61 16.42 -8.95
C ALA A 46 19.97 17.14 -9.00
N ALA A 47 19.96 18.47 -9.06
CA ALA A 47 21.19 19.28 -9.09
C ALA A 47 21.86 19.39 -7.71
N MET A 48 21.13 19.10 -6.63
CA MET A 48 21.70 18.96 -5.30
C MET A 48 22.15 17.51 -5.08
N PRO A 49 23.38 17.25 -4.60
CA PRO A 49 23.80 15.91 -4.22
C PRO A 49 23.01 15.50 -2.96
N LYS A 50 21.88 14.83 -3.17
CA LYS A 50 21.16 14.11 -2.13
C LYS A 50 21.41 12.62 -2.32
N GLY A 51 21.50 11.90 -1.20
CA GLY A 51 21.63 10.45 -1.24
C GLY A 51 20.49 9.85 -2.05
N SER A 52 20.78 8.87 -2.91
CA SER A 52 19.78 8.10 -3.62
C SER A 52 18.67 7.63 -2.65
N PRO A 53 17.38 7.72 -3.02
CA PRO A 53 16.28 7.30 -2.14
C PRO A 53 16.31 5.79 -1.85
N GLY A 54 17.15 5.02 -2.55
CA GLY A 54 17.42 3.61 -2.29
C GLY A 54 18.91 3.33 -2.11
N LYS A 55 19.21 2.22 -1.43
CA LYS A 55 20.57 1.69 -1.30
C LYS A 55 21.13 1.29 -2.66
N SER A 56 22.38 1.65 -2.90
CA SER A 56 23.16 1.24 -4.07
C SER A 56 23.39 -0.27 -4.10
N GLN A 57 23.72 -0.82 -5.27
CA GLN A 57 24.03 -2.26 -5.39
C GLN A 57 25.21 -2.69 -4.52
N ALA A 58 26.18 -1.80 -4.29
CA ALA A 58 27.31 -2.06 -3.40
C ALA A 58 26.87 -2.15 -1.94
N GLU A 59 26.01 -1.23 -1.49
CA GLU A 59 25.44 -1.25 -0.13
C GLU A 59 24.56 -2.47 0.11
N LEU A 60 23.77 -2.90 -0.89
CA LEU A 60 22.95 -4.11 -0.78
C LEU A 60 23.78 -5.38 -0.56
N ARG A 61 24.97 -5.47 -1.17
CA ARG A 61 25.89 -6.61 -1.01
C ARG A 61 26.62 -6.62 0.33
N GLN A 62 26.68 -5.48 1.01
CA GLN A 62 27.36 -5.31 2.29
C GLN A 62 26.38 -5.32 3.48
N MET A 63 25.09 -5.59 3.26
CA MET A 63 24.10 -5.62 4.34
C MET A 63 24.35 -6.77 5.30
N ASP A 64 24.27 -6.47 6.59
CA ASP A 64 24.18 -7.49 7.63
C ASP A 64 22.87 -8.29 7.50
N MET A 65 22.86 -9.54 7.97
CA MET A 65 21.68 -10.41 7.93
C MET A 65 20.42 -9.77 8.55
N ARG A 66 20.59 -8.95 9.59
CA ARG A 66 19.48 -8.23 10.24
C ARG A 66 18.93 -7.14 9.32
N GLU A 67 19.81 -6.37 8.69
CA GLU A 67 19.45 -5.26 7.82
C GLU A 67 18.76 -5.77 6.56
N GLU A 68 19.27 -6.85 5.97
CA GLU A 68 18.67 -7.50 4.80
C GLU A 68 17.23 -7.98 5.10
N ARG A 69 17.00 -8.60 6.27
CA ARG A 69 15.66 -9.04 6.71
C ARG A 69 14.69 -7.87 6.84
N LEU A 70 15.14 -6.75 7.43
CA LEU A 70 14.32 -5.55 7.58
C LEU A 70 14.02 -4.90 6.22
N PHE A 71 15.00 -4.86 5.33
CA PHE A 71 14.84 -4.31 3.98
C PHE A 71 13.87 -5.14 3.13
N LYS A 72 13.99 -6.48 3.16
CA LYS A 72 13.02 -7.38 2.50
C LYS A 72 11.60 -7.16 3.01
N ARG A 73 11.45 -7.00 4.33
CA ARG A 73 10.16 -6.72 4.98
C ARG A 73 9.61 -5.34 4.57
N LEU A 74 10.46 -4.33 4.51
CA LEU A 74 10.08 -2.99 4.05
C LEU A 74 9.52 -3.07 2.62
N LYS A 75 10.26 -3.69 1.69
CA LYS A 75 9.83 -3.85 0.30
C LYS A 75 8.50 -4.59 0.17
N TYR A 76 8.31 -5.65 0.96
CA TYR A 76 7.06 -6.41 0.99
C TYR A 76 5.85 -5.56 1.40
N TYR A 77 6.02 -4.64 2.36
CA TYR A 77 4.94 -3.76 2.80
C TYR A 77 4.74 -2.55 1.87
N GLU A 78 5.82 -1.94 1.37
CA GLU A 78 5.74 -0.84 0.39
C GLU A 78 4.92 -1.25 -0.84
N GLU A 79 5.17 -2.45 -1.38
CA GLU A 79 4.43 -2.99 -2.53
C GLU A 79 2.93 -3.13 -2.25
N ARG A 80 2.56 -3.58 -1.05
CA ARG A 80 1.17 -3.79 -0.65
C ARG A 80 0.44 -2.48 -0.40
N VAL A 81 1.08 -1.56 0.32
CA VAL A 81 0.56 -0.21 0.57
C VAL A 81 0.33 0.50 -0.77
N TYR A 82 1.31 0.44 -1.67
CA TYR A 82 1.20 1.03 -3.00
C TYR A 82 0.07 0.41 -3.84
N ALA A 83 -0.11 -0.92 -3.78
CA ALA A 83 -1.19 -1.58 -4.50
C ALA A 83 -2.58 -1.16 -3.99
N VAL A 84 -2.76 -1.04 -2.67
CA VAL A 84 -4.02 -0.58 -2.06
C VAL A 84 -4.34 0.86 -2.49
N GLU A 85 -3.35 1.74 -2.46
CA GLU A 85 -3.50 3.16 -2.85
C GLU A 85 -3.91 3.33 -4.31
N LEU A 86 -3.29 2.56 -5.22
CA LEU A 86 -3.71 2.53 -6.62
C LEU A 86 -5.11 1.92 -6.82
N GLY A 87 -5.58 1.11 -5.86
CA GLY A 87 -6.92 0.53 -5.87
C GLY A 87 -8.01 1.59 -5.75
N VAL A 88 -7.76 2.68 -5.02
CA VAL A 88 -8.71 3.80 -4.82
C VAL A 88 -9.14 4.40 -6.17
N GLU A 89 -8.19 4.59 -7.09
CA GLU A 89 -8.45 5.19 -8.41
C GLU A 89 -9.37 4.35 -9.30
N LYS A 90 -9.50 3.06 -9.00
CA LYS A 90 -10.29 2.11 -9.79
C LYS A 90 -11.72 1.98 -9.30
N ILE A 91 -11.98 2.34 -8.04
CA ILE A 91 -13.31 2.24 -7.46
C ILE A 91 -14.23 3.31 -8.04
N LYS A 92 -15.40 2.88 -8.51
CA LYS A 92 -16.43 3.76 -9.06
C LYS A 92 -17.45 4.10 -7.98
N GLY A 93 -17.86 5.37 -7.96
CA GLY A 93 -18.85 5.88 -7.02
C GLY A 93 -18.22 6.47 -5.77
N GLU A 94 -18.66 7.67 -5.39
CA GLU A 94 -18.10 8.40 -4.24
C GLU A 94 -18.37 7.69 -2.91
N GLN A 95 -19.54 7.07 -2.75
CA GLN A 95 -19.87 6.32 -1.54
C GLN A 95 -18.96 5.09 -1.36
N HIS A 96 -18.64 4.37 -2.44
CA HIS A 96 -17.73 3.22 -2.38
C HIS A 96 -16.30 3.65 -2.04
N LYS A 97 -15.83 4.81 -2.55
CA LYS A 97 -14.53 5.39 -2.17
C LYS A 97 -14.47 5.74 -0.68
N VAL A 98 -15.49 6.41 -0.15
CA VAL A 98 -15.53 6.74 1.29
C VAL A 98 -15.50 5.48 2.15
N ILE A 99 -16.23 4.43 1.78
CA ILE A 99 -16.19 3.15 2.52
C ILE A 99 -14.79 2.54 2.45
N TYR A 100 -14.15 2.59 1.29
CA TYR A 100 -12.79 2.09 1.11
C TYR A 100 -11.78 2.85 1.98
N ASP A 101 -11.86 4.18 2.01
CA ASP A 101 -11.03 5.03 2.86
C ASP A 101 -11.21 4.69 4.34
N CYS A 102 -12.45 4.55 4.80
CA CYS A 102 -12.70 4.13 6.18
C CYS A 102 -12.16 2.72 6.49
N MET A 103 -12.20 1.79 5.53
CA MET A 103 -11.59 0.47 5.70
C MET A 103 -10.07 0.55 5.78
N MET A 104 -9.42 1.39 4.97
CA MET A 104 -7.98 1.65 5.03
C MET A 104 -7.57 2.24 6.38
N GLU A 105 -8.40 3.09 6.98
CA GLU A 105 -8.19 3.63 8.33
C GLU A 105 -8.36 2.58 9.43
N GLY A 106 -8.91 1.41 9.12
CA GLY A 106 -9.19 0.34 10.07
C GLY A 106 -10.50 0.52 10.84
N MET A 107 -11.44 1.31 10.34
CA MET A 107 -12.75 1.46 10.96
C MET A 107 -13.58 0.17 10.88
N SER A 108 -14.31 -0.16 11.94
CA SER A 108 -15.25 -1.29 11.91
C SER A 108 -16.45 -0.99 11.03
N TYR A 109 -17.07 -2.01 10.41
CA TYR A 109 -18.28 -1.83 9.60
C TYR A 109 -19.44 -1.14 10.33
N ARG A 110 -19.50 -1.26 11.66
CA ARG A 110 -20.48 -0.56 12.48
C ARG A 110 -20.17 0.94 12.58
N ALA A 111 -18.89 1.29 12.74
CA ALA A 111 -18.44 2.68 12.75
C ALA A 111 -18.62 3.34 11.37
N ILE A 112 -18.32 2.62 10.30
CA ILE A 112 -18.55 3.07 8.91
C ILE A 112 -20.04 3.32 8.67
N GLY A 113 -20.91 2.40 9.10
CA GLY A 113 -22.36 2.58 8.98
C GLY A 113 -22.86 3.82 9.74
N LEU A 114 -22.34 4.06 10.95
CA LEU A 114 -22.66 5.24 11.72
C LEU A 114 -22.18 6.54 11.04
N HIS A 115 -20.97 6.53 10.48
CA HIS A 115 -20.39 7.68 9.77
C HIS A 115 -21.20 8.06 8.53
N LEU A 116 -21.65 7.07 7.77
CA LEU A 116 -22.41 7.26 6.53
C LEU A 116 -23.94 7.34 6.74
N GLY A 117 -24.44 7.11 7.96
CA GLY A 117 -25.87 7.10 8.24
C GLY A 117 -26.63 5.90 7.65
N ILE A 118 -25.96 4.76 7.48
CA ILE A 118 -26.50 3.55 6.83
C ILE A 118 -26.38 2.32 7.72
N SER A 119 -27.14 1.27 7.40
CA SER A 119 -27.05 -0.01 8.11
C SER A 119 -25.72 -0.72 7.85
N ARG A 120 -25.27 -1.51 8.83
CA ARG A 120 -24.07 -2.37 8.72
C ARG A 120 -24.18 -3.33 7.53
N GLU A 121 -25.39 -3.80 7.26
CA GLU A 121 -25.72 -4.74 6.19
C GLU A 121 -25.56 -4.06 4.82
N THR A 122 -25.95 -2.80 4.71
CA THR A 122 -25.70 -1.99 3.50
C THR A 122 -24.21 -1.78 3.28
N VAL A 123 -23.44 -1.48 4.34
CA VAL A 123 -21.97 -1.38 4.26
C VAL A 123 -21.36 -2.69 3.76
N ARG A 124 -21.81 -3.84 4.27
CA ARG A 124 -21.32 -5.15 3.81
C ARG A 124 -21.60 -5.40 2.33
N LYS A 125 -22.80 -5.06 1.84
CA LYS A 125 -23.15 -5.18 0.42
C LYS A 125 -22.26 -4.30 -0.45
N MET A 126 -22.11 -3.02 -0.10
CA MET A 126 -21.25 -2.09 -0.83
C MET A 126 -19.78 -2.52 -0.78
N LYS A 127 -19.34 -3.12 0.33
CA LYS A 127 -18.01 -3.74 0.44
C LYS A 127 -17.83 -4.91 -0.52
N ASP A 128 -18.82 -5.79 -0.63
CA ASP A 128 -18.73 -6.92 -1.56
C ASP A 128 -18.75 -6.45 -3.03
N GLU A 129 -19.49 -5.39 -3.33
CA GLU A 129 -19.48 -4.72 -4.64
C GLU A 129 -18.12 -4.07 -4.95
N LEU A 130 -17.53 -3.34 -4.00
CA LEU A 130 -16.23 -2.69 -4.21
C LEU A 130 -15.13 -3.73 -4.45
N ILE A 131 -15.12 -4.82 -3.69
CA ILE A 131 -14.16 -5.92 -3.88
C ILE A 131 -14.39 -6.58 -5.24
N SER A 132 -15.64 -6.69 -5.68
CA SER A 132 -15.96 -7.22 -7.01
C SER A 132 -15.44 -6.31 -8.12
N GLN A 133 -15.51 -4.98 -7.97
CA GLN A 133 -14.91 -4.03 -8.91
C GLN A 133 -13.39 -4.21 -8.98
N LEU A 134 -12.72 -4.27 -7.83
CA LEU A 134 -11.27 -4.50 -7.74
C LEU A 134 -10.84 -5.85 -8.33
N CYS A 135 -11.65 -6.90 -8.19
CA CYS A 135 -11.40 -8.20 -8.80
C CYS A 135 -11.55 -8.19 -10.33
N GLN A 136 -12.53 -7.45 -10.85
CA GLN A 136 -12.76 -7.35 -12.30
C GLN A 136 -11.62 -6.62 -13.00
N ASP A 137 -11.00 -5.67 -12.30
CA ASP A 137 -9.83 -4.97 -12.78
C ASP A 137 -8.56 -5.86 -12.67
N CYS A 138 -8.32 -6.65 -13.71
CA CYS A 138 -7.14 -7.52 -13.92
C CYS A 138 -5.79 -6.84 -13.58
N HIS A 139 -5.73 -5.51 -13.65
CA HIS A 139 -4.55 -4.73 -13.30
C HIS A 139 -4.21 -4.78 -11.80
N PHE A 140 -5.19 -4.86 -10.90
CA PHE A 140 -4.94 -4.94 -9.45
C PHE A 140 -4.25 -6.26 -9.08
N GLU A 141 -4.68 -7.36 -9.68
CA GLU A 141 -4.00 -8.65 -9.54
C GLU A 141 -2.59 -8.59 -10.13
N ARG A 142 -2.38 -7.89 -11.25
CA ARG A 142 -1.07 -7.75 -11.89
C ARG A 142 -0.10 -6.92 -11.05
N LEU A 143 -0.58 -5.83 -10.42
CA LEU A 143 0.19 -4.99 -9.49
C LEU A 143 0.70 -5.80 -8.29
N LEU A 144 -0.10 -6.74 -7.79
CA LEU A 144 0.29 -7.64 -6.70
C LEU A 144 1.10 -8.87 -7.19
N ASN A 145 0.91 -9.31 -8.44
CA ASN A 145 1.57 -10.48 -9.03
C ASN A 145 2.84 -10.18 -9.87
N LEU A 146 3.31 -8.93 -9.95
CA LEU A 146 4.52 -8.53 -10.70
C LEU A 146 5.83 -9.23 -10.23
N LYS A 147 5.75 -10.15 -9.28
CA LYS A 147 6.86 -10.98 -8.79
C LYS A 147 6.72 -12.49 -8.98
N LYS A 148 5.86 -12.98 -9.88
CA LYS A 148 6.02 -14.38 -10.35
C LYS A 148 7.00 -14.55 -11.52
N SER A 149 7.47 -13.45 -12.13
CA SER A 149 8.31 -13.49 -13.34
C SER A 149 9.66 -12.78 -13.22
N VAL A 150 10.13 -12.49 -12.01
CA VAL A 150 11.50 -12.01 -11.78
C VAL A 150 12.11 -12.85 -10.65
N VAL A 151 12.34 -14.13 -10.98
CA VAL A 151 13.31 -15.03 -10.34
C VAL A 151 14.14 -15.63 -11.46
#